data_AF-A0A842KXD0-F1
#
_entry.id   AF-A0A842KXD0-F1
#
_cell.length_a   1.000
_cell.length_b   1.000
_cell.length_c   1.000
_cell.angle_alpha   90.00
_cell.angle_beta   90.00
_cell.angle_gamma   90.00
#
_symmetry.space_group_name_H-M   'P 1'
#
loop_
_entity.id
_entity.type
_entity.pdbx_description
1 polymer ?
#
loop_
_entity_poly.entity_id
_entity_poly.type
_entity_poly.pdbx_seq_one_letter_code
_entity_poly.pdbx_strand_id
1 'polypeptide(L)'
;MAIKLFYGRRNESGRDRNVSNVPLKVALIYSIFGYSWIIITDAIVFDPKTFAFNIFFQLSVLKGIVFVLITSLIIYYLLHKNISILVKEREEFRNKEEMYRRFLDNINGIAVQMDRNLKPVFLHGNFETITGYSLNELFSNESVWENLLPEEERKKFYETVNRMFTESNLEVEGDYQVVRKDGK
;
A
#
# COMPACT_ATOMS: atom_id res chain seq x y z
N MET A 1 28.70 -2.14 -19.77
CA MET A 1 27.55 -1.30 -19.36
C MET A 1 26.56 -2.22 -18.67
N ALA A 2 26.13 -1.94 -17.45
CA ALA A 2 25.45 -2.94 -16.60
C ALA A 2 23.92 -2.89 -16.77
N ILE A 3 23.30 -4.04 -17.04
CA ILE A 3 21.86 -4.23 -16.90
C ILE A 3 21.60 -4.63 -15.44
N LYS A 4 20.96 -3.74 -14.67
CA LYS A 4 20.59 -4.05 -13.29
C LYS A 4 19.14 -4.56 -13.28
N LEU A 5 19.00 -5.88 -13.10
CA LEU A 5 17.70 -6.55 -13.04
C LEU A 5 17.12 -6.36 -11.65
N PHE A 6 15.93 -5.75 -11.58
CA PHE A 6 15.21 -5.59 -10.33
C PHE A 6 13.96 -6.46 -10.35
N TYR A 7 14.00 -7.57 -9.61
CA TYR A 7 12.79 -8.36 -9.34
C TYR A 7 12.11 -7.90 -8.06
N GLY A 8 11.31 -6.85 -8.17
CA GLY A 8 10.39 -6.44 -7.12
C GLY A 8 9.05 -7.14 -7.29
N ARG A 9 8.70 -8.11 -6.45
CA ARG A 9 7.30 -8.56 -6.35
C ARG A 9 6.50 -7.39 -5.80
N ARG A 10 5.59 -6.82 -6.60
CA ARG A 10 4.59 -5.88 -6.09
C ARG A 10 3.67 -6.66 -5.15
N ASN A 11 4.04 -6.72 -3.86
CA ASN A 11 3.18 -7.24 -2.82
C ASN A 11 2.05 -6.22 -2.60
N GLU A 12 1.03 -6.27 -3.45
CA GLU A 12 -0.24 -5.56 -3.22
C GLU A 12 -1.05 -6.18 -2.06
N SER A 13 -0.51 -7.19 -1.37
CA SER A 13 -1.17 -7.90 -0.26
C SER A 13 -0.94 -7.24 1.10
N GLY A 14 -1.09 -5.93 1.15
CA GLY A 14 -1.06 -5.13 2.37
C GLY A 14 -2.16 -4.09 2.41
N ARG A 15 -3.23 -4.26 1.61
CA ARG A 15 -4.37 -3.34 1.68
C ARG A 15 -5.04 -3.53 3.04
N ASP A 16 -4.84 -2.54 3.90
CA ASP A 16 -5.31 -2.45 5.27
C ASP A 16 -6.72 -2.97 5.47
N ARG A 17 -6.82 -4.25 5.86
CA ARG A 17 -8.05 -4.82 6.41
C ARG A 17 -8.49 -4.09 7.70
N ASN A 18 -7.60 -3.28 8.29
CA ASN A 18 -7.88 -2.51 9.49
C ASN A 18 -8.65 -1.21 9.25
N VAL A 19 -8.47 -0.51 8.13
CA VAL A 19 -9.16 0.78 7.89
C VAL A 19 -10.66 0.59 7.64
N SER A 20 -11.06 -0.49 6.94
CA SER A 20 -12.48 -0.75 6.62
C SER A 20 -13.37 -1.01 7.83
N ASN A 21 -12.77 -1.47 8.94
CA ASN A 21 -13.49 -1.81 10.16
C ASN A 21 -13.62 -0.64 11.14
N VAL A 22 -12.95 0.49 10.87
CA VAL A 22 -12.97 1.66 11.75
C VAL A 22 -14.38 2.26 11.88
N PRO A 23 -15.11 2.54 10.79
CA PRO A 23 -16.47 3.10 10.89
C PRO A 23 -17.42 2.15 11.64
N LEU A 24 -17.29 0.84 11.41
CA LEU A 24 -18.09 -0.19 12.08
C LEU A 24 -17.78 -0.26 13.58
N LYS A 25 -16.50 -0.18 13.97
CA LYS A 25 -16.10 -0.14 15.39
C LYS A 25 -16.64 1.10 16.10
N VAL A 26 -16.58 2.27 15.44
CA VAL A 26 -17.15 3.51 15.97
C VAL A 26 -18.66 3.36 16.15
N ALA A 27 -19.37 2.84 15.14
CA ALA A 27 -20.81 2.62 15.19
C ALA A 27 -21.21 1.61 16.30
N LEU A 28 -20.48 0.51 16.45
CA LEU A 28 -20.74 -0.49 17.50
C LEU A 28 -20.55 0.07 18.91
N ILE A 29 -19.47 0.82 19.14
CA ILE A 29 -19.24 1.49 20.43
C ILE A 29 -20.39 2.47 20.70
N TYR A 30 -20.75 3.30 19.71
CA TYR A 30 -21.84 4.24 19.85
C TYR A 30 -23.18 3.56 20.14
N SER A 31 -23.49 2.47 19.44
CA SER A 31 -24.71 1.68 19.65
C SER A 31 -24.74 1.07 21.05
N ILE A 32 -23.64 0.47 21.55
CA ILE A 32 -23.60 -0.10 22.90
C ILE A 32 -23.88 0.97 23.95
N PHE A 33 -23.19 2.12 23.86
CA PHE A 33 -23.42 3.23 24.79
C PHE A 33 -24.84 3.80 24.67
N GLY A 34 -25.39 3.91 23.46
CA GLY A 34 -26.75 4.36 23.23
C GLY A 34 -27.82 3.38 23.75
N TYR A 35 -27.62 2.06 23.59
CA TYR A 35 -28.52 1.05 24.13
C TYR A 35 -28.46 0.98 25.65
N SER A 36 -27.25 1.00 26.23
CA SER A 36 -27.07 1.09 27.68
C SER A 36 -27.73 2.34 28.24
N TRP A 37 -27.69 3.46 27.51
CA TRP A 37 -28.36 4.70 27.88
C TRP A 37 -29.88 4.59 27.94
N ILE A 38 -30.50 3.99 26.92
CA ILE A 38 -31.95 3.81 26.84
C ILE A 38 -32.44 2.92 28.00
N ILE A 39 -31.77 1.79 28.24
CA ILE A 39 -32.14 0.84 29.29
C ILE A 39 -32.07 1.47 30.69
N ILE A 40 -31.01 2.23 30.97
CA ILE A 40 -30.84 2.90 32.26
C ILE A 40 -31.86 4.02 32.44
N THR A 41 -32.19 4.75 31.35
CA THR A 41 -33.17 5.83 31.38
C THR A 41 -34.56 5.29 31.70
N ASP A 42 -34.99 4.24 31.01
CA ASP A 42 -36.30 3.62 31.23
C ASP A 42 -36.40 2.96 32.60
N ALA A 43 -35.31 2.37 33.11
CA ALA A 43 -35.30 1.73 34.43
C ALA A 43 -35.51 2.71 35.60
N ILE A 44 -35.07 3.97 35.47
CA ILE A 44 -35.20 5.00 36.52
C ILE A 44 -36.57 5.69 36.47
N VAL A 45 -37.24 5.71 35.30
CA VAL A 45 -38.55 6.36 35.10
C VAL A 45 -39.69 5.59 35.80
N PHE A 46 -39.51 4.30 36.10
CA PHE A 46 -40.58 3.42 36.58
C PHE A 46 -40.81 3.40 38.11
N ASP A 47 -40.06 4.16 38.93
CA ASP A 47 -40.34 4.23 40.38
C ASP A 47 -41.35 5.35 40.72
N PRO A 48 -42.61 5.04 41.09
CA PRO A 48 -43.68 6.04 41.28
C PRO A 48 -43.49 6.95 42.49
N LYS A 49 -42.50 6.70 43.36
CA LYS A 49 -42.32 7.39 44.65
C LYS A 49 -41.44 8.65 44.60
N THR A 50 -40.79 8.96 43.47
CA THR A 50 -39.82 10.06 43.37
C THR A 50 -40.42 11.36 42.77
N PHE A 51 -41.67 11.66 43.13
CA PHE A 51 -42.51 12.69 42.51
C PHE A 51 -42.11 14.13 42.93
N ALA A 52 -40.98 14.60 42.41
CA ALA A 52 -40.68 16.03 42.28
C ALA A 52 -40.30 16.32 40.82
N PHE A 53 -41.30 16.71 40.02
CA PHE A 53 -41.19 16.98 38.57
C PHE A 53 -39.98 17.87 38.18
N ASN A 54 -39.63 18.83 39.04
CA ASN A 54 -38.52 19.77 38.80
C ASN A 54 -37.12 19.15 38.95
N ILE A 55 -36.92 18.21 39.89
CA ILE A 55 -35.62 17.52 40.07
C ILE A 55 -35.39 16.51 38.94
N PHE A 56 -36.47 15.84 38.51
CA PHE A 56 -36.43 14.88 37.40
C PHE A 56 -36.06 15.55 36.06
N PHE A 57 -36.61 16.74 35.78
CA PHE A 57 -36.32 17.49 34.55
C PHE A 57 -34.85 17.94 34.48
N GLN A 58 -34.30 18.44 35.59
CA GLN A 58 -32.90 18.89 35.66
C GLN A 58 -31.90 17.74 35.52
N LEU A 59 -32.16 16.62 36.20
CA LEU A 59 -31.30 15.43 36.10
C LEU A 59 -31.32 14.84 34.69
N SER A 60 -32.43 14.93 33.97
CA SER A 60 -32.57 14.38 32.61
C SER A 60 -31.81 15.20 31.55
N VAL A 61 -31.81 16.53 31.65
CA VAL A 61 -31.07 17.40 30.73
C VAL A 61 -29.56 17.30 30.96
N LEU A 62 -29.11 17.32 32.22
CA LEU A 62 -27.70 17.16 32.57
C LEU A 62 -27.13 15.83 32.05
N LYS A 63 -27.92 14.77 32.20
CA LYS A 63 -27.65 13.43 31.67
C LYS A 63 -27.40 13.44 30.15
N GLY A 64 -28.28 14.06 29.37
CA GLY A 64 -28.13 14.16 27.91
C GLY A 64 -26.88 14.94 27.48
N ILE A 65 -26.54 16.02 28.18
CA ILE A 65 -25.34 16.82 27.89
C ILE A 65 -24.07 16.00 28.16
N VAL A 66 -24.01 15.26 29.28
CA VAL A 66 -22.87 14.38 29.59
C VAL A 66 -22.69 13.30 28.52
N PHE A 67 -23.79 12.70 28.04
CA PHE A 67 -23.74 11.71 26.96
C PHE A 67 -23.21 12.31 25.65
N VAL A 68 -23.72 13.46 25.23
CA VAL A 68 -23.26 14.12 24.00
C VAL A 68 -21.80 14.54 24.11
N LEU A 69 -21.35 15.01 25.28
CA LEU A 69 -19.95 15.38 25.50
C LEU A 69 -19.01 14.16 25.43
N ILE A 70 -19.36 13.06 26.10
CA ILE A 70 -18.55 11.84 26.08
C ILE A 70 -18.50 11.25 24.67
N THR A 71 -19.64 11.14 24.00
CA THR A 71 -19.70 10.58 22.64
C THR A 71 -18.98 11.47 21.63
N SER A 72 -19.14 12.80 21.72
CA SER A 72 -18.42 13.77 20.89
C SER A 72 -16.90 13.67 21.10
N LEU A 73 -16.45 13.54 22.35
CA LEU A 73 -15.03 13.39 22.67
C LEU A 73 -14.43 12.09 22.11
N ILE A 74 -15.15 10.97 22.26
CA ILE A 74 -14.74 9.66 21.71
C ILE A 74 -14.65 9.73 20.19
N ILE A 75 -15.68 10.25 19.51
CA ILE A 75 -15.71 10.37 18.06
C ILE A 75 -14.58 11.28 17.57
N TYR A 76 -14.40 12.45 18.21
CA TYR A 76 -13.32 13.37 17.89
C TYR A 76 -11.95 12.69 18.00
N TYR A 77 -11.68 11.99 19.11
CA TYR A 77 -10.43 11.29 19.32
C TYR A 77 -10.19 10.19 18.29
N LEU A 78 -11.22 9.39 17.99
CA LEU A 78 -11.13 8.34 16.98
C LEU A 78 -10.90 8.92 15.59
N LEU A 79 -11.63 9.95 15.18
CA LEU A 79 -11.45 10.58 13.87
C LEU A 79 -10.06 11.20 13.74
N HIS A 80 -9.61 11.94 14.75
CA HIS A 80 -8.29 12.57 14.73
C HIS A 80 -7.17 11.54 14.61
N LYS A 81 -7.26 10.42 15.36
CA LYS A 81 -6.29 9.33 15.27
C LYS A 81 -6.28 8.68 13.88
N ASN A 82 -7.44 8.41 13.30
CA ASN A 82 -7.50 7.78 11.98
C ASN A 82 -7.00 8.69 10.86
N ILE A 83 -7.38 9.98 10.89
CA ILE A 83 -6.92 10.95 9.88
C ILE A 83 -5.41 11.12 9.95
N SER A 84 -4.84 11.22 11.16
CA SER A 84 -3.38 11.37 11.30
C SER A 84 -2.60 10.15 10.80
N ILE A 85 -3.13 8.94 10.95
CA ILE A 85 -2.55 7.72 10.37
C ILE A 85 -2.59 7.78 8.83
N LEU A 86 -3.75 8.10 8.26
CA LEU A 86 -3.93 8.20 6.81
C LEU A 86 -3.00 9.25 6.17
N VAL A 87 -2.83 10.40 6.81
CA VAL A 87 -1.92 11.45 6.34
C VAL A 87 -0.47 10.95 6.34
N LYS A 88 -0.03 10.29 7.41
CA LYS A 88 1.33 9.74 7.50
C LYS A 88 1.60 8.66 6.46
N GLU A 89 0.69 7.71 6.29
CA GLU A 89 0.81 6.66 5.27
C GLU A 89 0.93 7.25 3.87
N ARG A 90 0.15 8.30 3.57
CA ARG A 90 0.21 9.00 2.28
C ARG A 90 1.53 9.75 2.08
N GLU A 91 2.06 10.37 3.13
CA GLU A 91 3.36 11.05 3.06
C GLU A 91 4.51 10.06 2.90
N GLU A 92 4.51 8.95 3.63
CA GLU A 92 5.49 7.88 3.47
C GLU A 92 5.44 7.27 2.07
N PHE A 93 4.24 7.04 1.54
CA PHE A 93 4.06 6.56 0.18
C PHE A 93 4.63 7.55 -0.84
N ARG A 94 4.28 8.84 -0.72
CA ARG A 94 4.80 9.90 -1.61
C ARG A 94 6.32 10.01 -1.53
N ASN A 95 6.89 9.97 -0.33
CA ASN A 95 8.35 10.04 -0.14
C ASN A 95 9.06 8.83 -0.78
N LYS A 96 8.49 7.62 -0.65
CA LYS A 96 9.01 6.42 -1.31
C LYS A 96 8.89 6.53 -2.83
N GLU A 97 7.77 7.03 -3.34
CA GLU A 97 7.56 7.25 -4.76
C GLU A 97 8.55 8.28 -5.34
N GLU A 98 8.76 9.41 -4.65
CA GLU A 98 9.74 10.42 -5.05
C GLU A 98 11.18 9.89 -4.99
N MET A 99 11.53 9.15 -3.94
CA MET A 99 12.84 8.51 -3.82
C MET A 99 13.06 7.49 -4.94
N TYR A 100 12.06 6.65 -5.21
CA TYR A 100 12.09 5.68 -6.31
C TYR A 100 12.23 6.39 -7.66
N ARG A 101 11.47 7.47 -7.90
CA ARG A 101 11.58 8.27 -9.12
C ARG A 101 12.97 8.88 -9.27
N ARG A 102 13.52 9.50 -8.22
CA ARG A 102 14.89 10.07 -8.25
C ARG A 102 15.95 9.00 -8.44
N PHE A 103 15.76 7.81 -7.87
CA PHE A 103 16.66 6.68 -8.11
C PHE A 103 16.64 6.32 -9.59
N LEU A 104 15.45 6.10 -10.15
CA LEU A 104 15.27 5.77 -11.56
C LEU A 104 15.82 6.85 -12.51
N ASP A 105 15.57 8.13 -12.26
CA ASP A 105 16.04 9.22 -13.11
C ASP A 105 17.58 9.35 -13.10
N ASN A 106 18.26 8.83 -12.07
CA ASN A 106 19.71 8.89 -11.93
C ASN A 106 20.43 7.58 -12.30
N ILE A 107 19.72 6.51 -12.68
CA ILE A 107 20.40 5.29 -13.12
C ILE A 107 21.02 5.52 -14.50
N ASN A 108 22.33 5.29 -14.61
CA ASN A 108 23.00 5.17 -15.91
C ASN A 108 22.84 3.73 -16.42
N GLY A 109 21.61 3.32 -16.72
CA GLY A 109 21.27 1.96 -17.12
C GLY A 109 19.81 1.79 -17.49
N ILE A 110 19.36 0.54 -17.52
CA ILE A 110 17.97 0.17 -17.81
C ILE A 110 17.43 -0.58 -16.59
N ALA A 111 16.34 -0.08 -16.01
CA ALA A 111 15.60 -0.81 -15.00
C ALA A 111 14.40 -1.48 -15.67
N VAL A 112 14.34 -2.81 -15.58
CA VAL A 112 13.24 -3.61 -16.12
C VAL A 112 12.65 -4.48 -15.03
N GLN A 113 11.31 -4.50 -15.00
CA GLN A 113 10.52 -5.47 -14.25
C GLN A 113 9.84 -6.40 -15.25
N MET A 114 9.95 -7.71 -15.03
CA MET A 114 9.37 -8.73 -15.90
C MET A 114 8.32 -9.56 -15.17
N ASP A 115 7.37 -10.11 -15.93
CA ASP A 115 6.48 -11.16 -15.47
C ASP A 115 7.19 -12.53 -15.48
N ARG A 116 6.47 -13.59 -15.05
CA ARG A 116 7.01 -14.96 -15.01
C ARG A 116 7.38 -15.54 -16.38
N ASN A 117 6.91 -14.94 -17.47
CA ASN A 117 7.20 -15.33 -18.84
C ASN A 117 8.29 -14.43 -19.46
N LEU A 118 9.03 -13.68 -18.65
CA LEU A 118 10.07 -12.73 -19.10
C LEU A 118 9.57 -11.58 -19.95
N LYS A 119 8.26 -11.31 -19.92
CA LYS A 119 7.69 -10.14 -20.59
C LYS A 119 7.90 -8.91 -19.72
N PRO A 120 8.50 -7.83 -20.24
CA PRO A 120 8.64 -6.60 -19.48
C PRO A 120 7.24 -6.04 -19.16
N VAL A 121 6.99 -5.76 -17.88
CA VAL A 121 5.77 -5.10 -17.38
C VAL A 121 6.06 -3.62 -17.08
N PHE A 122 7.32 -3.32 -16.75
CA PHE A 122 7.81 -1.96 -16.54
C PHE A 122 9.23 -1.86 -17.07
N LEU A 123 9.52 -0.74 -17.72
CA LEU A 123 10.84 -0.42 -18.25
C LEU A 123 11.10 1.07 -18.04
N HIS A 124 12.25 1.39 -17.46
CA HIS A 124 12.74 2.75 -17.28
C HIS A 124 14.18 2.85 -17.76
N GLY A 125 14.53 4.01 -18.34
CA GLY A 125 15.82 4.24 -18.99
C GLY A 125 15.75 4.12 -20.51
N ASN A 126 16.81 4.54 -21.19
CA ASN A 126 16.84 4.67 -22.64
C ASN A 126 17.26 3.34 -23.30
N PHE A 127 16.38 2.34 -23.21
CA PHE A 127 16.63 0.98 -23.74
C PHE A 127 17.09 1.01 -25.19
N GLU A 128 16.38 1.73 -26.07
CA GLU A 128 16.69 1.76 -27.50
C GLU A 128 18.09 2.32 -27.80
N THR A 129 18.50 3.36 -27.06
CA THR A 129 19.84 3.95 -27.23
C THR A 129 20.94 3.03 -26.73
N ILE A 130 20.67 2.26 -25.67
CA ILE A 130 21.66 1.38 -25.04
C ILE A 130 21.78 0.05 -25.80
N THR A 131 20.67 -0.51 -26.26
CA THR A 131 20.62 -1.86 -26.85
C THR A 131 20.52 -1.87 -28.38
N GLY A 132 20.05 -0.77 -28.99
CA GLY A 132 19.77 -0.68 -30.42
C GLY A 132 18.48 -1.37 -30.87
N TYR A 133 17.74 -2.01 -29.95
CA TYR A 133 16.43 -2.61 -30.22
C TYR A 133 15.32 -1.63 -29.87
N SER A 134 14.28 -1.58 -30.70
CA SER A 134 13.11 -0.76 -30.37
C SER A 134 12.29 -1.38 -29.24
N LEU A 135 11.56 -0.56 -28.48
CA LEU A 135 10.64 -1.07 -27.46
C LEU A 135 9.59 -2.01 -28.07
N ASN A 136 9.08 -1.69 -29.26
CA ASN A 136 8.11 -2.54 -29.96
C ASN A 136 8.66 -3.94 -30.27
N GLU A 137 9.94 -4.04 -30.63
CA GLU A 137 10.60 -5.34 -30.83
C GLU A 137 10.73 -6.11 -29.52
N LEU A 138 11.08 -5.42 -28.41
CA LEU A 138 11.18 -6.03 -27.09
C LEU A 138 9.83 -6.61 -26.61
N PHE A 139 8.72 -5.91 -26.84
CA PHE A 139 7.39 -6.38 -26.44
C PHE A 139 6.83 -7.47 -27.37
N SER A 140 7.28 -7.52 -28.62
CA SER A 140 6.76 -8.46 -29.64
C SER A 140 7.59 -9.73 -29.77
N ASN A 141 8.87 -9.70 -29.38
CA ASN A 141 9.81 -10.79 -29.59
C ASN A 141 10.60 -11.11 -28.31
N GLU A 142 10.32 -12.27 -27.72
CA GLU A 142 10.98 -12.75 -26.51
C GLU A 142 12.49 -13.06 -26.73
N SER A 143 12.90 -13.33 -27.97
CA SER A 143 14.31 -13.58 -28.34
C SER A 143 15.19 -12.33 -28.30
N VAL A 144 14.63 -11.14 -28.08
CA VAL A 144 15.46 -9.93 -27.88
C VAL A 144 16.37 -10.09 -26.66
N TRP A 145 15.89 -10.69 -25.58
CA TRP A 145 16.72 -10.96 -24.39
C TRP A 145 17.86 -11.95 -24.67
N GLU A 146 17.61 -12.97 -25.49
CA GLU A 146 18.64 -13.93 -25.91
C GLU A 146 19.72 -13.23 -26.72
N ASN A 147 19.34 -12.36 -27.66
CA ASN A 147 20.29 -11.67 -28.52
C ASN A 147 21.05 -10.54 -27.80
N LEU A 148 20.54 -10.03 -26.68
CA LEU A 148 21.19 -9.00 -25.87
C LEU A 148 22.35 -9.54 -25.02
N LEU A 149 22.40 -10.85 -24.79
CA LEU A 149 23.40 -11.48 -23.92
C LEU A 149 24.30 -12.40 -24.76
N PRO A 150 25.63 -12.40 -24.50
CA PRO A 150 26.55 -13.38 -25.09
C PRO A 150 26.10 -14.82 -24.79
N GLU A 151 26.33 -15.74 -25.72
CA GLU A 151 25.90 -17.14 -25.59
C GLU A 151 26.41 -17.79 -24.29
N GLU A 152 27.63 -17.46 -23.87
CA GLU A 152 28.23 -17.94 -22.63
C GLU A 152 27.51 -17.44 -21.36
N GLU A 153 26.87 -16.28 -21.39
CA GLU A 153 26.21 -15.66 -20.23
C GLU A 153 24.70 -15.94 -20.17
N ARG A 154 24.07 -16.33 -21.29
CA ARG A 154 22.62 -16.64 -21.38
C ARG A 154 22.19 -17.65 -20.33
N LYS A 155 22.91 -18.77 -20.21
CA LYS A 155 22.54 -19.85 -19.26
C LYS A 155 22.52 -19.33 -17.82
N LYS A 156 23.56 -18.58 -17.43
CA LYS A 156 23.67 -17.97 -16.09
C LYS A 156 22.55 -16.96 -15.83
N PHE A 157 22.17 -16.17 -16.85
CA PHE A 157 21.06 -15.24 -16.75
C PHE A 157 19.74 -15.95 -16.48
N TYR A 158 19.36 -16.95 -17.27
CA TYR A 158 18.10 -17.70 -17.07
C TYR A 158 18.07 -18.43 -15.72
N GLU A 159 19.17 -19.03 -15.29
CA GLU A 159 19.27 -19.64 -13.96
C GLU A 159 19.06 -18.62 -12.85
N THR A 160 19.67 -17.44 -12.97
CA THR A 160 19.53 -16.34 -12.01
C THR A 160 18.10 -15.83 -11.96
N VAL A 161 17.48 -15.60 -13.12
CA VAL A 161 16.10 -15.13 -13.23
C VAL A 161 15.12 -16.17 -12.69
N ASN A 162 15.31 -17.45 -12.99
CA ASN A 162 14.48 -18.53 -12.43
C ASN A 162 14.61 -18.63 -10.90
N ARG A 163 15.82 -18.40 -10.35
CA ARG A 163 16.03 -18.28 -8.91
C ARG A 163 15.30 -17.08 -8.31
N MET A 164 15.28 -15.92 -8.97
CA MET A 164 14.49 -14.78 -8.49
C MET A 164 12.97 -15.08 -8.44
N PHE A 165 12.46 -15.90 -9.37
CA PHE A 165 11.04 -16.30 -9.37
C PHE A 165 10.70 -17.36 -8.31
N THR A 166 11.63 -18.24 -7.99
CA THR A 166 11.41 -19.36 -7.06
C THR A 166 11.80 -19.03 -5.62
N GLU A 167 12.89 -18.29 -5.41
CA GLU A 167 13.37 -17.85 -4.09
C GLU A 167 12.72 -16.51 -3.72
N SER A 168 11.92 -16.51 -2.67
CA SER A 168 11.35 -15.28 -2.10
C SER A 168 12.46 -14.37 -1.51
N ASN A 169 12.44 -13.08 -1.88
CA ASN A 169 13.37 -12.02 -1.43
C ASN A 169 14.81 -12.14 -1.94
N LEU A 170 15.08 -12.90 -3.00
CA LEU A 170 16.40 -12.93 -3.60
C LEU A 170 16.66 -11.65 -4.42
N GLU A 171 17.54 -10.79 -3.92
CA GLU A 171 18.10 -9.66 -4.68
C GLU A 171 19.44 -10.10 -5.26
N VAL A 172 19.54 -10.16 -6.59
CA VAL A 172 20.78 -10.52 -7.28
C VAL A 172 21.25 -9.34 -8.10
N GLU A 173 22.45 -8.89 -7.82
CA GLU A 173 23.18 -7.97 -8.68
C GLU A 173 24.12 -8.77 -9.59
N GLY A 174 24.02 -8.55 -10.90
CA GLY A 174 24.85 -9.19 -11.89
C GLY A 174 25.27 -8.19 -12.95
N ASP A 175 26.57 -8.08 -13.18
CA ASP A 175 27.10 -7.35 -14.31
C ASP A 175 27.10 -8.27 -15.53
N TYR A 176 26.22 -7.96 -16.48
CA TYR A 176 26.14 -8.67 -17.77
C TYR A 176 26.66 -7.76 -18.87
N GLN A 177 27.41 -8.34 -19.81
CA GLN A 177 27.76 -7.63 -21.03
C GLN A 177 26.57 -7.61 -21.98
N VAL A 178 26.29 -6.45 -22.56
CA VAL A 178 25.18 -6.28 -23.50
C VAL A 178 25.73 -6.28 -24.91
N VAL A 179 25.22 -7.15 -25.76
CA VAL A 179 25.49 -7.16 -27.19
C VAL A 179 24.48 -6.25 -27.88
N ARG A 180 24.96 -5.18 -28.51
CA ARG A 180 24.11 -4.23 -29.22
C ARG A 180 23.66 -4.82 -30.56
N LYS A 181 22.44 -4.47 -31.02
CA LYS A 181 21.86 -4.99 -32.28
C LYS A 181 22.76 -4.76 -33.51
N ASP A 182 23.53 -3.67 -33.51
CA ASP A 182 24.42 -3.28 -34.60
C ASP A 182 25.84 -3.86 -34.49
N GLY A 183 26.09 -4.77 -33.55
CA GLY A 183 27.35 -5.51 -33.44
C GLY A 183 28.53 -4.68 -32.89
N LYS A 184 28.27 -3.56 -32.22
CA LYS A 184 29.25 -2.71 -31.53
C LYS A 184 29.17 -2.81 -30.02
#